data_AF-A0A6G2QEV5-F1
#
_entry.id   AF-A0A6G2QEV5-F1
#
_cell.length_a   1.000
_cell.length_b   1.000
_cell.length_c   1.000
_cell.angle_alpha   90.00
_cell.angle_beta   90.00
_cell.angle_gamma   90.00
#
_symmetry.space_group_name_H-M   'P 1'
#
loop_
_entity.id
_entity.type
_entity.pdbx_description
1 polymer ?
#
loop_
_entity_poly.entity_id
_entity_poly.type
_entity_poly.pdbx_seq_one_letter_code
_entity_poly.pdbx_strand_id
1 'polypeptide(L)' 'DLSRTVGWFTTVYPVALQVSDPGDLGPDRDWRSLVKSVRRQLRAVPGNGIGFGALRTFGTPEVRERLGEHAHSQVV' A
#
# COMPACT_ATOMS: atom_id res chain seq x y z
N ASP A 1 -17.55 -14.67 -7.54
CA ASP A 1 -17.00 -14.15 -8.80
C ASP A 1 -17.75 -12.85 -9.13
N LEU A 2 -17.04 -11.75 -9.38
CA LEU A 2 -17.58 -10.43 -9.74
C LEU A 2 -17.25 -10.04 -11.19
N SER A 3 -16.75 -10.99 -12.00
CA SER A 3 -16.23 -10.78 -13.35
C SER A 3 -17.21 -10.12 -14.35
N ARG A 4 -18.51 -10.15 -14.08
CA ARG A 4 -19.59 -9.62 -14.95
C ARG A 4 -20.48 -8.60 -14.25
N THR A 5 -19.97 -7.92 -13.23
CA THR A 5 -20.70 -6.91 -12.47
C THR A 5 -20.19 -5.51 -12.82
N VAL A 6 -21.11 -4.60 -13.13
CA VAL A 6 -20.80 -3.17 -13.28
C VAL A 6 -20.93 -2.49 -11.93
N GLY A 7 -19.91 -1.73 -11.54
CA GLY A 7 -19.88 -0.99 -10.28
C GLY A 7 -18.51 -0.36 -10.04
N TRP A 8 -18.39 0.42 -8.96
CA TRP A 8 -17.12 1.03 -8.57
C TRP A 8 -16.41 0.16 -7.53
N PHE A 9 -15.47 -0.67 -8.00
CA PHE A 9 -14.71 -1.62 -7.18
C PHE A 9 -13.27 -1.18 -6.87
N THR A 10 -12.95 0.11 -7.05
CA THR A 10 -11.60 0.63 -6.80
C THR A 10 -11.26 0.56 -5.32
N THR A 11 -10.08 0.02 -5.00
CA THR A 11 -9.54 -0.02 -3.64
C THR A 11 -8.39 0.99 -3.53
N VAL A 12 -8.37 1.77 -2.45
CA VAL A 12 -7.30 2.70 -2.10
C VAL A 12 -6.82 2.38 -0.68
N TYR A 13 -5.50 2.28 -0.49
CA TYR A 13 -4.89 1.97 0.79
C TYR A 13 -3.46 2.57 0.86
N PRO A 14 -2.99 2.98 2.05
CA PRO A 14 -1.65 3.50 2.23
C PRO A 14 -0.61 2.37 2.18
N VAL A 15 0.58 2.67 1.66
CA VAL A 15 1.74 1.78 1.68
C VAL A 15 2.96 2.58 2.13
N ALA A 16 3.66 2.07 3.15
CA ALA A 16 4.97 2.59 3.54
C ALA A 16 6.06 1.80 2.81
N LEU A 17 6.69 2.43 1.82
CA LEU A 17 7.77 1.82 1.06
C LEU A 17 9.11 2.09 1.74
N GLN A 18 9.90 1.03 1.93
CA GLN A 18 11.29 1.12 2.35
C GLN A 18 12.16 1.16 1.10
N VAL A 19 12.76 2.32 0.83
CA VAL A 19 13.59 2.58 -0.35
C VAL A 19 14.96 3.04 0.16
N SER A 20 16.04 2.43 -0.32
CA SER A 20 17.39 2.89 -0.02
C SER A 20 17.64 4.28 -0.63
N ASP A 21 18.48 5.10 0.00
CA ASP A 21 18.84 6.39 -0.57
C ASP A 21 19.43 6.17 -1.98
N PRO A 22 19.08 6.99 -2.98
CA PRO A 22 19.73 6.95 -4.28
C PRO A 22 21.27 6.95 -4.24
N GLY A 23 21.88 7.55 -3.21
CA GLY A 23 23.33 7.53 -2.95
C GLY A 23 23.87 6.15 -2.52
N ASP A 24 23.03 5.29 -1.95
CA ASP A 24 23.39 3.95 -1.46
C ASP A 24 23.34 2.88 -2.57
N LEU A 25 22.87 3.21 -3.76
CA LEU A 25 22.68 2.26 -4.88
C LEU A 25 24.00 1.81 -5.54
N GLY A 26 25.14 2.28 -5.03
CA GLY A 26 26.47 1.98 -5.56
C GLY A 26 26.75 2.67 -6.91
N PRO A 27 27.97 2.51 -7.46
CA PRO A 27 28.40 3.20 -8.68
C PRO A 27 27.55 2.88 -9.91
N ASP A 28 26.97 1.68 -9.95
CA ASP A 28 26.15 1.21 -11.08
C ASP A 28 24.66 1.56 -10.97
N ARG A 29 24.23 2.16 -9.84
CA ARG A 29 22.84 2.47 -9.51
C ARG A 29 21.90 1.30 -9.80
N ASP A 30 21.94 0.26 -8.97
CA ASP A 30 21.18 -0.99 -9.16
C ASP A 30 19.66 -0.82 -9.02
N TRP A 31 19.05 -0.21 -10.03
CA TRP A 31 17.62 0.05 -10.13
C TRP A 31 16.81 -1.24 -10.25
N ARG A 32 17.41 -2.31 -10.79
CA ARG A 32 16.71 -3.60 -10.97
C ARG A 32 16.41 -4.22 -9.61
N SER A 33 17.38 -4.21 -8.71
CA SER A 33 17.18 -4.66 -7.32
C SER A 33 16.17 -3.78 -6.59
N LEU A 34 16.21 -2.46 -6.80
CA LEU A 34 15.24 -1.55 -6.20
C LEU A 34 13.80 -1.85 -6.64
N VAL A 35 13.55 -1.96 -7.95
CA VAL A 35 12.23 -2.31 -8.49
C VAL A 35 11.76 -3.67 -7.97
N LYS A 36 12.66 -4.65 -7.89
CA LYS A 36 12.36 -5.98 -7.34
C LYS A 36 11.97 -5.89 -5.85
N SER A 37 12.65 -5.05 -5.08
CA SER A 37 12.34 -4.79 -3.67
C SER A 37 10.95 -4.17 -3.50
N VAL A 38 10.66 -3.08 -4.22
CA VAL A 38 9.35 -2.40 -4.16
C VAL A 38 8.21 -3.36 -4.56
N ARG A 39 8.39 -4.12 -5.66
CA ARG A 39 7.38 -5.11 -6.09
C ARG A 39 7.11 -6.18 -5.02
N ARG A 40 8.16 -6.61 -4.29
CA ARG A 40 8.01 -7.58 -3.19
C ARG A 40 7.24 -6.97 -2.01
N GLN A 41 7.54 -5.71 -1.66
CA GLN A 41 6.82 -5.00 -0.60
C GLN A 41 5.33 -4.85 -0.94
N LEU A 42 5.00 -4.46 -2.18
CA LEU A 42 3.61 -4.35 -2.63
C LEU A 42 2.89 -5.71 -2.63
N ARG A 43 3.57 -6.80 -3.02
CA ARG A 43 2.99 -8.15 -3.01
C ARG A 43 2.77 -8.72 -1.61
N ALA A 44 3.42 -8.16 -0.59
CA ALA A 44 3.19 -8.58 0.79
C ALA A 44 1.85 -8.09 1.35
N VAL A 45 1.18 -7.14 0.67
CA VAL A 45 -0.10 -6.59 1.11
C VAL A 45 -1.22 -7.63 0.95
N PRO A 46 -1.89 -8.04 2.04
CA PRO A 46 -2.99 -9.01 1.96
C PRO A 46 -4.18 -8.49 1.16
N GLY A 47 -4.72 -9.33 0.27
CA GLY A 47 -5.95 -9.03 -0.46
C GLY A 47 -5.92 -7.70 -1.25
N ASN A 48 -4.73 -7.27 -1.71
CA ASN A 48 -4.52 -5.99 -2.39
C ASN A 48 -5.11 -4.79 -1.61
N GLY A 49 -5.07 -4.84 -0.27
CA GLY A 49 -5.48 -3.73 0.59
C GLY A 49 -6.99 -3.54 0.76
N ILE A 50 -7.84 -4.44 0.23
CA ILE A 50 -9.31 -4.31 0.34
C ILE A 50 -9.80 -4.19 1.79
N GLY A 51 -9.11 -4.86 2.72
CA GLY A 51 -9.42 -4.80 4.15
C GLY A 51 -9.26 -3.41 4.75
N PHE A 52 -8.36 -2.57 4.23
CA PHE A 52 -8.13 -1.22 4.76
C PHE A 52 -9.38 -0.36 4.63
N GLY A 53 -9.95 -0.27 3.42
CA GLY A 53 -11.15 0.53 3.18
C GLY A 53 -12.37 0.02 3.97
N ALA A 54 -12.51 -1.31 4.06
CA ALA A 54 -13.58 -1.94 4.83
C ALA A 54 -13.47 -1.64 6.33
N LEU A 55 -12.29 -1.84 6.93
CA LEU A 55 -12.06 -1.64 8.37
C LEU A 55 -12.11 -0.16 8.76
N ARG A 56 -11.60 0.75 7.91
CA ARG A 56 -11.67 2.19 8.16
C ARG A 56 -13.10 2.73 8.15
N THR A 57 -13.99 2.13 7.36
CA THR A 57 -15.39 2.58 7.23
C THR A 57 -16.33 1.87 8.20
N PHE A 58 -16.19 0.55 8.31
CA PHE A 58 -17.14 -0.35 8.97
C PHE A 58 -16.55 -1.12 10.16
N GLY A 59 -15.27 -0.91 10.50
CA GLY A 59 -14.67 -1.51 11.70
C GLY A 59 -15.29 -1.00 13.00
N THR A 60 -14.85 -1.54 14.13
CA THR A 60 -15.25 -1.02 15.45
C THR A 60 -14.80 0.44 15.59
N PRO A 61 -15.42 1.24 16.50
CA PRO A 61 -15.02 2.63 16.72
C PRO A 61 -13.51 2.80 16.91
N GLU A 62 -12.88 1.92 17.69
CA GLU A 62 -11.45 1.94 18.01
C GLU A 62 -10.58 1.66 16.77
N VAL A 63 -11.01 0.73 15.91
CA VAL A 63 -10.30 0.41 14.66
C VAL A 63 -10.40 1.57 13.68
N ARG A 64 -11.58 2.19 13.57
CA ARG A 64 -11.80 3.31 12.65
C ARG A 64 -11.01 4.55 13.07
N GLU A 65 -10.95 4.83 14.38
CA GLU A 65 -10.14 5.91 14.94
C GLU A 65 -8.67 5.73 14.57
N ARG A 66 -8.08 4.57 14.92
CA ARG A 66 -6.68 4.26 14.63
C ARG A 66 -6.32 4.35 13.15
N LEU A 67 -7.20 3.86 12.27
CA LEU A 67 -6.98 3.89 10.82
C LEU A 67 -7.30 5.25 10.18
N GLY A 68 -8.06 6.12 10.86
CA GLY A 68 -8.37 7.48 10.43
C GLY A 68 -7.20 8.45 10.61
N GLU A 69 -6.46 8.33 11.71
CA GLU A 69 -5.34 9.23 12.05
C GLU A 69 -4.14 9.11 11.11
N HIS A 70 -3.91 7.92 10.54
CA HIS A 70 -2.71 7.61 9.76
C HIS A 70 -2.94 7.62 8.24
N ALA A 71 -4.12 8.04 7.78
CA ALA A 71 -4.56 7.90 6.38
C ALA A 71 -4.08 9.04 5.45
N HIS A 72 -3.22 9.94 5.91
CA HIS A 72 -2.64 10.98 5.05
C HIS A 72 -1.46 10.42 4.26
N SER A 73 -1.61 10.33 2.94
CA SER A 73 -0.52 10.02 2.03
C SER A 73 0.54 11.11 2.13
N GLN A 74 1.69 10.81 2.74
CA GLN A 74 2.88 11.63 2.68
C GLN A 74 3.88 10.99 1.71
N VAL A 75 4.38 11.78 0.77
CA VAL A 75 5.56 11.42 0.00
C VAL A 75 6.74 11.94 0.83
N VAL A 76 7.41 11.05 1.55
CA VAL A 76 8.66 11.33 2.27
C VAL A 76 9.82 11.32 1.29
#